data_AF-A0A5K7YK05-F1
#
_entry.id   AF-A0A5K7YK05-F1
#
_cell.length_a   1.000
_cell.length_b   1.000
_cell.length_c   1.000
_cell.angle_alpha   90.00
_cell.angle_beta   90.00
_cell.angle_gamma   90.00
#
_symmetry.space_group_name_H-M   'P 1'
#
loop_
_entity.id
_entity.type
_entity.pdbx_description
1 polymer ?
#
loop_
_entity_poly.entity_id
_entity_poly.type
_entity_poly.pdbx_seq_one_letter_code
_entity_poly.pdbx_strand_id
1 'polypeptide(L)'
;MLELFGFFLLIIIGIELLETIKAYLKDKVVHSEIVLEVALIAIARKVIILDLKEYDSIVILGIAALIITISLSYYIVRGKLRIDLSNTPDQKP
;
A
#
# COMPACT_ATOMS: atom_id res chain seq x y z
N MET A 1 23.12 9.57 -4.54
CA MET A 1 22.52 8.68 -5.55
C MET A 1 21.15 8.13 -5.12
N LEU A 2 21.01 7.60 -3.89
CA LEU A 2 19.71 7.14 -3.38
C LEU A 2 18.66 8.26 -3.24
N GLU A 3 19.07 9.49 -2.89
CA GLU A 3 18.15 10.64 -2.86
C GLU A 3 17.52 10.94 -4.23
N LEU A 4 18.33 10.92 -5.30
CA LEU A 4 17.84 11.15 -6.66
C LEU A 4 16.84 10.05 -7.08
N PHE A 5 17.15 8.79 -6.76
CA PHE A 5 16.22 7.67 -6.94
C PHE A 5 14.93 7.88 -6.13
N GLY A 6 15.06 8.38 -4.90
CA GLY A 6 13.94 8.77 -4.05
C GLY A 6 13.05 9.83 -4.70
N PHE A 7 13.62 10.85 -5.35
CA PHE A 7 12.86 11.86 -6.10
C PHE A 7 12.12 11.27 -7.30
N PHE A 8 12.74 10.40 -8.09
CA PHE A 8 12.07 9.74 -9.22
C PHE A 8 10.86 8.93 -8.76
N LEU A 9 11.04 8.14 -7.71
CA LEU A 9 9.94 7.36 -7.16
C LEU A 9 8.82 8.28 -6.62
N LEU A 10 9.12 9.52 -6.19
CA LEU A 10 8.11 10.47 -5.68
C LEU A 10 7.17 10.89 -6.79
N ILE A 11 7.74 11.15 -7.95
CA ILE A 11 7.01 11.49 -9.16
C ILE A 11 6.13 10.31 -9.59
N ILE A 12 6.68 9.09 -9.60
CA ILE A 12 5.95 7.88 -10.03
C ILE A 12 4.71 7.64 -9.14
N ILE A 13 4.84 7.76 -7.82
CA ILE A 13 3.70 7.61 -6.90
C ILE A 13 2.64 8.69 -7.12
N GLY A 14 3.05 9.93 -7.40
CA GLY A 14 2.11 11.00 -7.71
C GLY A 14 1.30 10.70 -8.97
N ILE A 15 1.94 10.13 -9.99
CA ILE A 15 1.29 9.71 -11.24
C ILE A 15 0.34 8.53 -10.99
N GLU A 16 0.78 7.52 -10.24
CA GLU A 16 -0.02 6.33 -9.88
C GLU A 16 -1.28 6.70 -9.08
N LEU A 17 -1.17 7.64 -8.13
CA LEU A 17 -2.31 8.17 -7.39
C LEU A 17 -3.30 8.91 -8.32
N LEU A 18 -2.81 9.73 -9.26
CA LEU A 18 -3.68 10.45 -10.20
C LEU A 18 -4.45 9.49 -11.11
N GLU A 19 -3.83 8.39 -11.52
CA GLU A 19 -4.46 7.34 -12.31
C GLU A 19 -5.55 6.61 -11.50
N THR A 20 -5.27 6.33 -10.23
CA THR A 20 -6.24 5.74 -9.30
C THR A 20 -7.44 6.67 -9.05
N ILE A 21 -7.19 7.98 -8.87
CA ILE A 21 -8.24 8.99 -8.73
C ILE A 21 -9.09 9.10 -10.01
N LYS A 22 -8.45 9.07 -11.19
CA LYS A 22 -9.17 9.06 -12.48
C LYS A 22 -10.04 7.83 -12.64
N ALA A 23 -9.54 6.65 -12.30
CA ALA A 23 -10.31 5.41 -12.33
C ALA A 23 -11.53 5.49 -11.40
N TYR A 24 -11.34 6.00 -10.17
CA TYR A 24 -12.44 6.25 -9.23
C TYR A 24 -13.53 7.16 -9.81
N LEU A 25 -13.14 8.31 -10.35
CA LEU A 25 -14.08 9.30 -10.86
C LEU A 25 -14.83 8.82 -12.11
N LYS A 26 -14.23 7.92 -12.90
CA LYS A 26 -14.81 7.40 -14.13
C LYS A 26 -15.84 6.30 -13.88
N ASP A 27 -15.51 5.31 -13.05
CA ASP A 27 -16.34 4.10 -12.93
C ASP A 27 -17.29 4.13 -11.73
N LYS A 28 -17.25 5.17 -10.88
CA LYS A 28 -18.06 5.34 -9.65
C LYS A 28 -18.03 4.16 -8.66
N VAL A 29 -17.21 3.15 -8.93
CA VAL A 29 -16.97 1.99 -8.08
C VAL A 29 -15.47 1.88 -7.93
N VAL A 30 -14.97 2.30 -6.77
CA VAL A 30 -13.60 1.97 -6.40
C VAL A 30 -13.58 0.47 -6.14
N HIS A 31 -12.80 -0.30 -6.89
CA HIS A 31 -12.24 -1.52 -6.29
C HIS A 31 -11.32 -1.02 -5.18
N SER A 32 -11.86 -0.87 -3.97
CA SER A 32 -11.15 -0.30 -2.81
C SER A 32 -9.81 -1.01 -2.54
N GLU A 33 -9.69 -2.24 -3.02
CA GLU A 33 -8.45 -3.01 -3.14
C GLU A 33 -7.32 -2.25 -3.85
N ILE A 34 -7.55 -1.63 -5.02
CA ILE A 34 -6.50 -0.96 -5.79
C ILE A 34 -5.97 0.28 -5.05
N VAL A 35 -6.86 1.07 -4.45
CA VAL A 35 -6.46 2.25 -3.65
C VAL A 35 -5.65 1.83 -2.43
N LEU A 36 -6.06 0.75 -1.77
CA LEU A 36 -5.36 0.22 -0.60
C LEU A 36 -3.98 -0.34 -0.96
N GLU A 37 -3.86 -0.99 -2.13
CA GLU A 37 -2.58 -1.46 -2.66
C GLU A 37 -1.61 -0.31 -2.94
N VAL A 38 -2.08 0.75 -3.61
CA VAL A 38 -1.27 1.95 -3.88
C VAL A 38 -0.82 2.63 -2.58
N ALA A 39 -1.71 2.71 -1.58
CA ALA A 39 -1.35 3.25 -0.26
C ALA A 39 -0.26 2.42 0.45
N LEU A 40 -0.34 1.10 0.37
CA LEU A 40 0.67 0.20 0.94
C LEU A 40 2.02 0.31 0.22
N ILE A 41 2.02 0.38 -1.11
CA ILE A 41 3.22 0.58 -1.93
C ILE A 41 3.90 1.92 -1.56
N ALA A 42 3.11 2.98 -1.35
CA ALA A 42 3.64 4.28 -0.95
C ALA A 42 4.35 4.26 0.41
N ILE A 43 3.79 3.56 1.40
CA ILE A 43 4.42 3.41 2.72
C ILE A 43 5.68 2.53 2.62
N ALA A 44 5.61 1.40 1.89
CA ALA A 44 6.74 0.49 1.72
C ALA A 44 7.95 1.21 1.11
N ARG A 45 7.72 2.07 0.12
CA ARG A 45 8.78 2.84 -0.53
C ARG A 45 9.47 3.83 0.41
N LYS A 46 8.75 4.42 1.38
CA LYS A 46 9.34 5.28 2.43
C LYS A 46 10.34 4.50 3.28
N VAL A 47 10.06 3.23 3.55
CA VAL A 47 10.92 2.32 4.32
C VAL A 47 12.14 1.89 3.51
N ILE A 48 12.01 1.67 2.20
CA ILE A 48 13.14 1.28 1.31
C ILE A 48 14.19 2.39 1.15
N ILE A 49 13.75 3.66 1.08
CA ILE A 49 14.65 4.81 0.88
C ILE A 49 15.38 5.19 2.18
N LEU A 50 14.97 4.64 3.31
CA LEU A 50 15.53 4.98 4.61
C LEU A 50 16.99 4.52 4.72
N ASP A 51 17.90 5.45 5.05
CA ASP A 51 19.31 5.12 5.27
C ASP A 51 19.56 4.64 6.70
N LEU A 52 19.61 3.32 6.87
CA LEU A 52 19.79 2.66 8.17
C LEU A 52 21.13 3.01 8.87
N LYS A 53 22.10 3.62 8.17
CA LYS A 53 23.38 4.00 8.78
C LYS A 53 23.26 5.23 9.69
N GLU A 54 22.23 6.05 9.51
CA GLU A 54 22.01 7.24 10.35
C GLU A 54 21.13 6.96 11.57
N TYR A 55 20.60 5.75 11.70
CA TYR A 55 19.63 5.40 12.74
C TYR A 55 20.22 4.44 13.77
N ASP A 56 19.90 4.70 15.03
CA ASP A 56 20.28 3.82 16.14
C ASP A 56 19.60 2.44 16.01
N SER A 57 20.22 1.42 16.61
CA SER A 57 19.78 0.02 16.54
C SER A 57 18.33 -0.17 17.01
N ILE A 58 17.88 0.65 17.96
CA ILE A 58 16.50 0.66 18.44
C ILE A 58 15.50 1.12 17.38
N VAL A 59 15.90 2.08 16.54
CA VAL A 59 15.06 2.60 15.46
C VAL A 59 14.96 1.57 14.34
N ILE A 60 16.06 0.89 14.03
CA ILE A 60 16.09 -0.23 13.07
C ILE A 60 15.14 -1.35 13.50
N LEU A 61 15.12 -1.71 14.78
CA LEU A 61 14.15 -2.66 15.34
C LEU A 61 12.70 -2.15 15.22
N GLY A 62 12.46 -0.86 15.48
CA GLY A 62 11.16 -0.23 15.28
C GLY A 62 10.66 -0.31 13.83
N ILE A 63 11.56 -0.13 12.87
CA ILE A 63 11.25 -0.27 11.43
C ILE A 63 10.93 -1.71 11.07
N ALA A 64 11.70 -2.68 11.58
CA ALA A 64 11.40 -4.09 11.37
C ALA A 64 10.00 -4.47 11.92
N ALA A 65 9.66 -3.98 13.12
CA ALA A 65 8.33 -4.17 13.70
C ALA A 65 7.22 -3.49 12.88
N LEU A 66 7.50 -2.30 12.32
CA LEU A 66 6.58 -1.59 11.44
C LEU A 66 6.30 -2.37 10.16
N ILE A 67 7.34 -2.92 9.51
CA ILE A 67 7.18 -3.76 8.31
C ILE A 67 6.30 -4.98 8.62
N ILE A 68 6.59 -5.69 9.72
CA ILE A 68 5.80 -6.85 10.14
C ILE A 68 4.33 -6.48 10.38
N THR A 69 4.09 -5.34 11.05
CA THR A 69 2.73 -4.85 11.33
C THR A 69 1.96 -4.53 10.04
N ILE A 70 2.61 -3.89 9.06
CA ILE A 70 2.01 -3.57 7.77
C ILE A 70 1.73 -4.84 6.96
N SER A 71 2.68 -5.77 6.90
CA SER A 71 2.49 -7.07 6.23
C SER A 71 1.33 -7.87 6.85
N LEU A 72 1.22 -7.88 8.18
CA LEU A 72 0.14 -8.55 8.88
C LEU A 72 -1.21 -7.86 8.64
N SER A 73 -1.23 -6.52 8.63
CA SER A 73 -2.42 -5.73 8.29
C SER A 73 -2.93 -6.08 6.89
N TYR A 74 -2.03 -6.11 5.89
CA TYR A 74 -2.38 -6.53 4.52
C TYR A 74 -2.94 -7.95 4.48
N TYR A 75 -2.31 -8.90 5.18
CA TYR A 75 -2.77 -10.28 5.23
C TYR A 75 -4.18 -10.41 5.83
N ILE A 76 -4.47 -9.70 6.92
CA ILE A 76 -5.79 -9.70 7.57
C ILE A 76 -6.84 -9.03 6.68
N VAL A 77 -6.53 -7.87 6.08
CA VAL A 77 -7.47 -7.15 5.22
C VAL A 77 -7.81 -7.98 3.98
N ARG A 78 -6.81 -8.56 3.32
CA ARG A 78 -7.02 -9.49 2.20
C ARG A 78 -7.81 -10.74 2.61
N GLY A 79 -7.55 -11.27 3.80
CA GLY A 79 -8.29 -12.40 4.37
C GLY A 79 -9.77 -12.06 4.59
N LYS A 80 -10.07 -10.88 5.15
CA LYS A 80 -11.45 -10.40 5.36
C LYS A 80 -12.18 -10.07 4.06
N LEU A 81 -11.50 -9.45 3.09
CA LEU A 81 -12.04 -9.23 1.74
C LEU A 81 -12.42 -10.58 1.11
N ARG A 82 -11.53 -11.58 1.14
CA ARG A 82 -11.83 -12.92 0.58
C ARG A 82 -13.03 -13.63 1.24
N ILE A 83 -13.31 -13.35 2.52
CA ILE A 83 -14.47 -13.92 3.24
C ILE A 83 -15.77 -13.29 2.74
N ASP A 84 -15.76 -11.98 2.43
CA ASP A 84 -16.96 -11.24 2.01
C ASP A 84 -17.44 -11.62 0.60
N LEU A 85 -16.52 -12.03 -0.29
CA LEU A 85 -16.85 -12.50 -1.64
C LEU A 85 -17.46 -13.91 -1.68
N SER A 86 -17.46 -14.65 -0.56
CA SER A 86 -18.05 -16.00 -0.47
C SER A 86 -19.47 -16.02 0.09
N ASN A 87 -19.99 -14.87 0.53
CA ASN A 87 -21.26 -14.74 1.24
C ASN A 87 -22.36 -14.02 0.45
N THR A 88 -22.25 -13.93 -0.87
CA THR A 88 -23.40 -13.53 -1.71
C THR A 88 -24.31 -14.74 -1.88
N PRO A 89 -25.53 -14.77 -1.33
CA PRO A 89 -26.51 -15.76 -1.75
C PRO A 89 -26.82 -15.47 -3.22
N ASP A 90 -26.64 -16.47 -4.08
CA ASP A 90 -27.16 -16.49 -5.45
C ASP A 90 -28.61 -15.99 -5.44
N GLN A 91 -28.81 -14.71 -5.78
CA GLN A 91 -30.11 -14.22 -6.23
C GLN A 91 -30.12 -14.31 -7.75
N LYS A 92 -30.53 -15.49 -8.21
CA LYS A 92 -31.22 -15.70 -9.47
C LYS A 92 -32.44 -16.59 -9.15
N PRO A 93 -33.62 -16.42 -9.79
CA PRO A 93 -33.95 -15.62 -10.97
C PRO A 93 -34.80 -14.37 -10.70
#